data_AF-W2HM66-F1
#
_entry.id   AF-W2HM66-F1
#
_cell.length_a   1.000
_cell.length_b   1.000
_cell.length_c   1.000
_cell.angle_alpha   90.00
_cell.angle_beta   90.00
_cell.angle_gamma   90.00
#
_symmetry.space_group_name_H-M   'P 1'
#
loop_
_entity.id
_entity.type
_entity.pdbx_description
1 polymer ?
#
loop_
_entity_poly.entity_id
_entity_poly.type
_entity_poly.pdbx_seq_one_letter_code
_entity_poly.pdbx_strand_id
1 'polypeptide(L)'
;MDAALANLPPTTVPRSERIPGYRDRLSFRGHDIVPWSAQDIRQTSIVEMDADLLFHRFTKQMEWLIPLRDPTAPWEILAALLDPLTFKSQGWFRHMNRLYAFYEDEHLQAYWDSTHAFPVSITKRRASRYLNAFYTDRKQRRSRAGARWKSFLQQVLIGLLRGYCDLDVLLDPFFLYFPRPGEAGAWYPGIEYDADPADLLEALTITDGADRWRNHYRDVPDDHPALGIARLR
;
A
#
# COMPACT_ATOMS: atom_id res chain seq x y z
N MET A 1 10.62 -1.01 -23.68
CA MET A 1 10.58 0.22 -22.86
C MET A 1 10.11 1.32 -23.79
N ASP A 2 8.86 1.75 -23.66
CA ASP A 2 8.18 2.58 -24.67
C ASP A 2 8.86 3.93 -24.88
N ALA A 3 9.13 4.27 -26.15
CA ALA A 3 9.58 5.60 -26.57
C ALA A 3 8.65 6.73 -26.08
N ALA A 4 7.40 6.39 -25.73
CA ALA A 4 6.42 7.30 -25.13
C ALA A 4 6.81 7.78 -23.71
N LEU A 5 7.62 7.03 -22.96
CA LEU A 5 8.04 7.42 -21.61
C LEU A 5 9.20 8.43 -21.60
N ALA A 6 9.93 8.57 -22.71
CA ALA A 6 11.10 9.45 -22.79
C ALA A 6 10.73 10.95 -22.87
N ASN A 7 9.53 11.28 -23.32
CA ASN A 7 9.08 12.67 -23.58
C ASN A 7 8.19 13.23 -22.46
N LEU A 8 8.26 12.66 -21.26
CA LEU A 8 7.37 13.04 -20.17
C LEU A 8 7.92 14.24 -19.42
N PRO A 9 7.09 15.26 -19.13
CA PRO A 9 7.53 16.40 -18.36
C PRO A 9 7.99 15.94 -16.96
N PRO A 10 9.11 16.48 -16.45
CA PRO A 10 9.61 16.12 -15.13
C PRO A 10 8.61 16.51 -14.03
N THR A 11 8.74 15.90 -12.85
CA THR A 11 7.92 16.31 -11.68
C THR A 11 8.08 17.79 -11.39
N THR A 12 6.99 18.45 -10.99
CA THR A 12 6.98 19.85 -10.56
C THR A 12 7.64 20.05 -9.18
N VAL A 13 7.93 18.96 -8.45
CA VAL A 13 8.56 19.00 -7.14
C VAL A 13 10.06 19.34 -7.26
N PRO A 14 10.54 20.44 -6.63
CA PRO A 14 11.95 20.81 -6.62
C PRO A 14 12.85 19.70 -6.05
N ARG A 15 14.08 19.56 -6.56
CA ARG A 15 15.01 18.52 -6.10
C ARG A 15 15.33 18.60 -4.60
N SER A 16 15.33 19.79 -4.02
CA SER A 16 15.52 20.04 -2.59
C SER A 16 14.36 19.55 -1.72
N GLU A 17 13.21 19.32 -2.34
CA GLU A 17 11.98 18.91 -1.67
C GLU A 17 11.64 17.44 -1.95
N ARG A 18 12.43 16.75 -2.78
CA ARG A 18 12.21 15.32 -3.11
C ARG A 18 12.57 14.39 -1.96
N ILE A 19 11.83 13.31 -1.87
CA ILE A 19 11.89 12.32 -0.80
C ILE A 19 12.13 10.93 -1.38
N PRO A 20 13.21 10.24 -0.97
CA PRO A 20 14.30 10.79 -0.18
C PRO A 20 15.15 11.73 -1.05
N GLY A 21 16.11 12.41 -0.43
CA GLY A 21 17.03 13.25 -1.20
C GLY A 21 17.74 12.47 -2.32
N TYR A 22 18.00 13.14 -3.45
CA TYR A 22 18.46 12.45 -4.65
C TYR A 22 19.85 11.81 -4.47
N ARG A 23 20.84 12.62 -4.08
CA ARG A 23 22.20 12.20 -3.70
C ARG A 23 22.47 12.52 -2.24
N ASP A 24 22.22 13.77 -1.88
CA ASP A 24 22.39 14.23 -0.51
C ASP A 24 21.21 13.73 0.35
N ARG A 25 21.54 13.21 1.53
CA ARG A 25 20.53 12.81 2.51
C ARG A 25 19.92 14.06 3.15
N LEU A 26 18.60 14.12 3.16
CA LEU A 26 17.86 15.28 3.64
C LEU A 26 17.08 14.94 4.92
N SER A 27 16.84 15.96 5.74
CA SER A 27 15.94 15.85 6.90
C SER A 27 14.64 16.55 6.57
N PHE A 28 13.53 15.91 6.89
CA PHE A 28 12.19 16.41 6.64
C PHE A 28 11.41 16.54 7.95
N ARG A 29 10.38 17.38 7.96
CA ARG A 29 9.47 17.43 9.10
C ARG A 29 8.58 16.21 9.06
N GLY A 30 8.23 15.69 10.25
CA GLY A 30 7.44 14.47 10.34
C GLY A 30 6.11 14.51 9.57
N HIS A 31 5.46 15.67 9.46
CA HIS A 31 4.20 15.83 8.71
C HIS A 31 4.38 15.83 7.20
N ASP A 32 5.57 16.17 6.68
CA ASP A 32 5.84 16.23 5.23
C ASP A 32 6.11 14.85 4.62
N ILE A 33 6.27 13.84 5.47
CA ILE A 33 6.73 12.49 5.10
C ILE A 33 5.82 11.38 5.62
N VAL A 34 4.66 11.73 6.18
CA VAL A 34 3.69 10.73 6.64
C VAL A 34 3.26 9.86 5.44
N PRO A 35 3.18 8.52 5.59
CA PRO A 35 3.37 7.73 6.81
C PRO A 35 4.78 7.19 7.02
N TRP A 36 5.77 7.59 6.22
CA TRP A 36 7.13 7.07 6.32
C TRP A 36 7.85 7.53 7.58
N SER A 37 8.76 6.67 8.04
CA SER A 37 9.64 6.95 9.16
C SER A 37 10.68 8.01 8.80
N ALA A 38 10.76 9.09 9.59
CA ALA A 38 11.76 10.14 9.44
C ALA A 38 13.20 9.60 9.48
N GLN A 39 13.43 8.59 10.31
CA GLN A 39 14.71 7.92 10.41
C GLN A 39 15.06 7.19 9.11
N ASP A 40 14.09 6.47 8.54
CA ASP A 40 14.32 5.69 7.32
C ASP A 40 14.55 6.58 6.10
N ILE A 41 13.76 7.65 5.97
CA ILE A 41 13.93 8.66 4.93
C ILE A 41 15.30 9.34 5.04
N ARG A 42 15.70 9.78 6.24
CA ARG A 42 16.98 10.46 6.47
C ARG A 42 18.19 9.60 6.13
N GLN A 43 18.07 8.28 6.21
CA GLN A 43 19.17 7.34 5.96
C GLN A 43 19.23 6.86 4.51
N THR A 44 18.29 7.25 3.66
CA THR A 44 18.16 6.74 2.29
C THR A 44 18.43 7.86 1.27
N SER A 45 18.98 7.51 0.12
CA SER A 45 19.08 8.39 -1.06
C SER A 45 18.56 7.67 -2.30
N ILE A 46 18.05 8.41 -3.29
CA ILE A 46 17.48 7.80 -4.51
C ILE A 46 18.53 7.00 -5.28
N VAL A 47 19.77 7.50 -5.36
CA VAL A 47 20.84 6.84 -6.14
C VAL A 47 21.37 5.55 -5.50
N GLU A 48 21.18 5.36 -4.19
CA GLU A 48 21.60 4.16 -3.45
C GLU A 48 20.45 3.16 -3.25
N MET A 49 19.23 3.52 -3.67
CA MET A 49 18.03 2.73 -3.47
C MET A 49 17.87 1.69 -4.57
N ASP A 50 17.39 0.50 -4.19
CA ASP A 50 16.92 -0.52 -5.12
C ASP A 50 15.48 -0.92 -4.81
N ALA A 51 14.92 -1.80 -5.65
CA ALA A 51 13.55 -2.27 -5.49
C ALA A 51 13.36 -3.11 -4.21
N ASP A 52 14.42 -3.73 -3.68
CA ASP A 52 14.35 -4.50 -2.42
C ASP A 52 14.31 -3.57 -1.21
N LEU A 53 15.11 -2.51 -1.20
CA LEU A 53 15.06 -1.47 -0.19
C LEU A 53 13.70 -0.77 -0.18
N LEU A 54 13.16 -0.43 -1.36
CA LEU A 54 11.77 0.04 -1.48
C LEU A 54 10.82 -0.99 -0.87
N PHE A 55 10.94 -2.25 -1.30
CA PHE A 55 10.04 -3.31 -0.87
C PHE A 55 10.04 -3.51 0.65
N HIS A 56 11.21 -3.52 1.28
CA HIS A 56 11.36 -3.81 2.71
C HIS A 56 11.17 -2.60 3.63
N ARG A 57 11.53 -1.40 3.17
CA ARG A 57 11.60 -0.19 4.02
C ARG A 57 10.39 0.72 3.85
N PHE A 58 9.88 0.80 2.64
CA PHE A 58 8.78 1.70 2.28
C PHE A 58 7.56 0.93 1.76
N THR A 59 7.63 -0.40 1.75
CA THR A 59 6.47 -1.24 1.49
C THR A 59 6.34 -2.40 2.49
N LYS A 60 5.22 -3.09 2.35
CA LYS A 60 4.58 -3.96 3.33
C LYS A 60 5.48 -5.00 4.03
N GLN A 61 5.36 -5.07 5.36
CA GLN A 61 5.54 -6.34 6.08
C GLN A 61 4.28 -7.19 5.91
N MET A 62 4.38 -8.27 5.13
CA MET A 62 3.23 -9.11 4.79
C MET A 62 3.03 -10.29 5.74
N GLU A 63 2.85 -10.02 7.02
CA GLU A 63 2.37 -11.02 7.97
C GLU A 63 0.87 -10.79 8.26
N TRP A 64 0.19 -11.76 8.88
CA TRP A 64 -1.24 -11.70 9.32
C TRP A 64 -2.32 -12.18 8.25
N LEU A 65 -3.46 -12.81 8.63
CA LEU A 65 -4.43 -13.68 7.84
C LEU A 65 -5.95 -13.69 8.27
N ILE A 66 -6.98 -13.53 7.41
CA ILE A 66 -8.39 -13.91 7.80
C ILE A 66 -8.79 -15.32 7.39
N PRO A 67 -9.24 -16.25 8.25
CA PRO A 67 -10.01 -17.39 7.78
C PRO A 67 -11.45 -16.93 7.49
N LEU A 68 -11.76 -16.67 6.23
CA LEU A 68 -13.15 -16.56 5.79
C LEU A 68 -13.73 -17.97 5.71
N ARG A 69 -14.94 -18.16 6.23
CA ARG A 69 -15.71 -19.41 6.07
C ARG A 69 -16.80 -19.29 5.00
N ASP A 70 -17.12 -18.09 4.55
CA ASP A 70 -18.21 -17.81 3.62
C ASP A 70 -17.74 -17.50 2.20
N PRO A 71 -18.59 -17.69 1.17
CA PRO A 71 -18.30 -17.42 -0.23
C PRO A 71 -18.32 -15.93 -0.58
N THR A 72 -18.49 -15.05 0.42
CA THR A 72 -18.35 -13.61 0.23
C THR A 72 -16.93 -13.34 -0.26
N ALA A 73 -16.79 -12.63 -1.37
CA ALA A 73 -15.53 -12.13 -1.89
C ALA A 73 -15.33 -10.70 -1.37
N PRO A 74 -15.01 -10.47 -0.07
CA PRO A 74 -14.97 -9.12 0.50
C PRO A 74 -13.92 -8.23 -0.18
N TRP A 75 -12.95 -8.83 -0.86
CA TRP A 75 -11.98 -8.10 -1.67
C TRP A 75 -12.58 -7.41 -2.90
N GLU A 76 -13.79 -7.77 -3.34
CA GLU A 76 -14.49 -7.10 -4.45
C GLU A 76 -14.77 -5.62 -4.14
N ILE A 77 -14.83 -5.21 -2.87
CA ILE A 77 -14.94 -3.79 -2.49
C ILE A 77 -13.78 -2.96 -3.05
N LEU A 78 -12.62 -3.57 -3.28
CA LEU A 78 -11.44 -2.92 -3.83
C LEU A 78 -11.45 -2.85 -5.36
N ALA A 79 -12.39 -3.51 -6.05
CA ALA A 79 -12.44 -3.55 -7.51
C ALA A 79 -12.81 -2.20 -8.15
N ALA A 80 -13.41 -1.28 -7.38
CA ALA A 80 -13.69 0.07 -7.85
C ALA A 80 -12.37 0.82 -8.09
N LEU A 81 -12.15 1.32 -9.31
CA LEU A 81 -11.04 2.23 -9.59
C LEU A 81 -11.27 3.55 -8.86
N LEU A 82 -10.25 4.01 -8.12
CA LEU A 82 -10.20 5.39 -7.62
C LEU A 82 -9.65 6.33 -8.69
N ASP A 83 -9.75 7.63 -8.47
CA ASP A 83 -8.92 8.61 -9.16
C ASP A 83 -7.74 8.99 -8.26
N PRO A 84 -6.56 9.28 -8.82
CA PRO A 84 -5.41 9.67 -8.01
C PRO A 84 -5.69 11.00 -7.34
N LEU A 85 -5.36 11.10 -6.06
CA LEU A 85 -5.46 12.32 -5.26
C LEU A 85 -4.23 13.21 -5.39
N THR A 86 -3.02 12.65 -5.46
CA THR A 86 -1.76 13.42 -5.33
C THR A 86 -1.13 13.77 -6.67
N PHE A 87 -1.65 13.24 -7.77
CA PHE A 87 -1.14 13.53 -9.11
C PHE A 87 -2.21 13.38 -10.20
N LYS A 88 -2.02 14.06 -11.34
CA LYS A 88 -2.89 13.89 -12.50
C LYS A 88 -2.48 12.66 -13.31
N SER A 89 -3.46 11.88 -13.79
CA SER A 89 -3.28 10.68 -14.63
C SER A 89 -2.81 11.01 -16.06
N GLN A 90 -1.61 11.60 -16.17
CA GLN A 90 -1.00 12.04 -17.42
C GLN A 90 0.46 11.59 -17.49
N GLY A 91 0.97 11.43 -18.71
CA GLY A 91 2.36 11.13 -18.93
C GLY A 91 2.88 9.90 -18.16
N TRP A 92 3.89 10.09 -17.32
CA TRP A 92 4.50 9.05 -16.46
C TRP A 92 3.47 8.42 -15.54
N PHE A 93 2.68 9.27 -14.88
CA PHE A 93 1.68 8.84 -13.92
C PHE A 93 0.54 8.05 -14.56
N ARG A 94 0.17 8.34 -15.82
CA ARG A 94 -0.78 7.49 -16.56
C ARG A 94 -0.23 6.07 -16.77
N HIS A 95 1.06 5.94 -17.07
CA HIS A 95 1.71 4.63 -17.21
C HIS A 95 1.71 3.88 -15.87
N MET A 96 2.10 4.57 -14.78
CA MET A 96 2.09 3.99 -13.44
C MET A 96 0.68 3.54 -13.01
N ASN A 97 -0.34 4.36 -13.25
CA ASN A 97 -1.74 4.01 -12.97
C ASN A 97 -2.18 2.75 -13.69
N ARG A 98 -1.79 2.56 -14.95
CA ARG A 98 -2.11 1.34 -15.70
C ARG A 98 -1.44 0.10 -15.12
N LEU A 99 -0.16 0.22 -14.75
CA LEU A 99 0.56 -0.89 -14.12
C LEU A 99 -0.04 -1.26 -12.77
N TYR A 100 -0.48 -0.26 -12.02
CA TYR A 100 -1.11 -0.44 -10.74
C TYR A 100 -2.51 -1.05 -10.85
N ALA A 101 -3.36 -0.53 -11.73
CA ALA A 101 -4.69 -1.09 -11.99
C ALA A 101 -4.61 -2.56 -12.43
N PHE A 102 -3.63 -2.90 -13.26
CA PHE A 102 -3.37 -4.30 -13.64
C PHE A 102 -2.92 -5.15 -12.44
N TYR A 103 -2.10 -4.58 -11.54
CA TYR A 103 -1.71 -5.27 -10.31
C TYR A 103 -2.92 -5.52 -9.40
N GLU A 104 -3.80 -4.54 -9.20
CA GLU A 104 -5.02 -4.72 -8.41
C GLU A 104 -5.94 -5.76 -9.03
N ASP A 105 -6.19 -5.71 -10.33
CA ASP A 105 -7.06 -6.67 -11.02
C ASP A 105 -6.57 -8.13 -10.85
N GLU A 106 -5.27 -8.38 -11.04
CA GLU A 106 -4.70 -9.73 -10.90
C GLU A 106 -4.53 -10.18 -9.45
N HIS A 107 -4.42 -9.25 -8.50
CA HIS A 107 -4.00 -9.55 -7.12
C HIS A 107 -4.92 -8.97 -6.04
N LEU A 108 -6.15 -8.62 -6.39
CA LEU A 108 -7.15 -7.98 -5.53
C LEU A 108 -7.30 -8.66 -4.17
N GLN A 109 -7.44 -9.99 -4.19
CA GLN A 109 -7.57 -10.78 -2.98
C GLN A 109 -6.29 -10.75 -2.12
N ALA A 110 -5.11 -10.80 -2.75
CA ALA A 110 -3.85 -10.73 -2.02
C ALA A 110 -3.64 -9.34 -1.41
N TYR A 111 -4.16 -8.31 -2.08
CA TYR A 111 -4.15 -6.91 -1.67
C TYR A 111 -5.10 -6.65 -0.48
N TRP A 112 -6.34 -7.14 -0.56
CA TRP A 112 -7.31 -7.07 0.53
C TRP A 112 -6.85 -7.84 1.77
N ASP A 113 -6.44 -9.10 1.60
CA ASP A 113 -5.93 -9.89 2.73
C ASP A 113 -4.69 -9.22 3.36
N SER A 114 -4.07 -8.27 2.67
CA SER A 114 -2.89 -7.58 3.11
C SER A 114 -3.21 -6.58 4.23
N THR A 115 -4.38 -5.95 4.21
CA THR A 115 -4.88 -5.01 5.22
C THR A 115 -5.86 -5.66 6.21
N HIS A 116 -6.41 -6.83 5.85
CA HIS A 116 -7.46 -7.55 6.59
C HIS A 116 -6.96 -8.93 7.02
N ALA A 117 -6.30 -9.02 8.17
CA ALA A 117 -5.47 -10.19 8.44
C ALA A 117 -5.25 -10.50 9.95
N PHE A 118 -5.59 -11.72 10.40
CA PHE A 118 -5.37 -12.36 11.72
C PHE A 118 -4.21 -13.39 11.85
N PRO A 119 -3.73 -13.65 13.06
CA PRO A 119 -2.82 -14.76 13.32
C PRO A 119 -3.52 -16.14 13.29
N VAL A 120 -3.03 -17.07 12.44
CA VAL A 120 -3.34 -18.51 12.52
C VAL A 120 -2.12 -19.22 13.09
N SER A 121 -2.21 -19.68 14.34
CA SER A 121 -1.10 -20.33 15.02
C SER A 121 -0.70 -21.66 14.35
N ILE A 122 0.57 -22.04 14.53
CA ILE A 122 1.09 -23.34 14.07
C ILE A 122 0.24 -24.49 14.62
N THR A 123 -0.19 -24.40 15.88
CA THR A 123 -1.07 -25.39 16.52
C THR A 123 -2.40 -25.52 15.78
N LYS A 124 -3.06 -24.39 15.47
CA LYS A 124 -4.33 -24.39 14.70
C LYS A 124 -4.14 -24.97 13.29
N ARG A 125 -3.02 -24.66 12.62
CA ARG A 125 -2.69 -25.23 11.30
C ARG A 125 -2.48 -26.74 11.36
N ARG A 126 -1.77 -27.25 12.37
CA ARG A 126 -1.54 -28.69 12.54
C ARG A 126 -2.83 -29.44 12.87
N ALA A 127 -3.73 -28.79 13.62
CA ALA A 127 -5.01 -29.38 14.03
C ALA A 127 -6.09 -29.37 12.92
N SER A 128 -5.92 -28.59 11.85
CA SER A 128 -6.94 -28.43 10.81
C SER A 128 -6.33 -28.42 9.40
N ARG A 129 -6.70 -29.42 8.59
CA ARG A 129 -6.32 -29.49 7.16
C ARG A 129 -6.79 -28.25 6.39
N TYR A 130 -7.99 -27.77 6.69
CA TYR A 130 -8.54 -26.56 6.11
C TYR A 130 -7.66 -25.35 6.39
N LEU A 131 -7.32 -25.09 7.66
CA LEU A 131 -6.50 -23.94 8.04
C LEU A 131 -5.08 -24.03 7.47
N ASN A 132 -4.53 -25.24 7.32
CA ASN A 132 -3.23 -25.42 6.69
C ASN A 132 -3.26 -25.15 5.17
N ALA A 133 -4.28 -25.63 4.46
CA ALA A 133 -4.47 -25.36 3.03
C ALA A 133 -4.69 -23.86 2.81
N PHE A 134 -5.62 -23.25 3.55
CA PHE A 134 -5.90 -21.83 3.52
C PHE A 134 -4.64 -20.97 3.70
N TYR A 135 -3.83 -21.28 4.71
CA TYR A 135 -2.56 -20.59 4.96
C TYR A 135 -1.59 -20.72 3.77
N THR A 136 -1.52 -21.91 3.17
CA THR A 136 -0.60 -22.21 2.08
C THR A 136 -0.99 -21.47 0.81
N ASP A 137 -2.28 -21.50 0.46
CA ASP A 137 -2.82 -20.81 -0.72
C ASP A 137 -2.62 -19.30 -0.60
N ARG A 138 -2.88 -18.75 0.58
CA ARG A 138 -2.60 -17.35 0.89
C ARG A 138 -1.11 -17.03 0.74
N LYS A 139 -0.21 -17.86 1.27
CA LYS A 139 1.24 -17.65 1.13
C LYS A 139 1.65 -17.62 -0.35
N GLN A 140 1.05 -18.46 -1.19
CA GLN A 140 1.31 -18.46 -2.63
C GLN A 140 0.76 -17.19 -3.29
N ARG A 141 -0.50 -16.82 -3.03
CA ARG A 141 -1.10 -15.56 -3.55
C ARG A 141 -0.26 -14.36 -3.17
N ARG A 142 0.16 -14.28 -1.90
CA ARG A 142 1.09 -13.28 -1.37
C ARG A 142 2.42 -13.25 -2.12
N SER A 143 3.02 -14.43 -2.37
CA SER A 143 4.29 -14.51 -3.09
C SER A 143 4.18 -14.01 -4.53
N ARG A 144 3.08 -14.34 -5.22
CA ARG A 144 2.82 -13.88 -6.59
C ARG A 144 2.60 -12.37 -6.63
N ALA A 145 1.74 -11.86 -5.75
CA ALA A 145 1.52 -10.43 -5.59
C ALA A 145 2.82 -9.69 -5.24
N GLY A 146 3.59 -10.17 -4.27
CA GLY A 146 4.88 -9.58 -3.89
C GLY A 146 5.88 -9.50 -5.05
N ALA A 147 5.94 -10.54 -5.89
CA ALA A 147 6.79 -10.52 -7.09
C ALA A 147 6.33 -9.45 -8.09
N ARG A 148 5.02 -9.37 -8.37
CA ARG A 148 4.45 -8.35 -9.27
C ARG A 148 4.62 -6.94 -8.72
N TRP A 149 4.47 -6.77 -7.42
CA TRP A 149 4.69 -5.51 -6.70
C TRP A 149 6.15 -5.06 -6.80
N LYS A 150 7.11 -5.98 -6.64
CA LYS A 150 8.53 -5.66 -6.84
C LYS A 150 8.82 -5.16 -8.26
N SER A 151 8.18 -5.76 -9.29
CA SER A 151 8.27 -5.24 -10.67
C SER A 151 7.65 -3.85 -10.83
N PHE A 152 6.59 -3.53 -10.09
CA PHE A 152 6.03 -2.18 -10.06
C PHE A 152 6.99 -1.18 -9.39
N LEU A 153 7.59 -1.54 -8.25
CA LEU A 153 8.58 -0.71 -7.55
C LEU A 153 9.83 -0.44 -8.39
N GLN A 154 10.22 -1.38 -9.27
CA GLN A 154 11.27 -1.13 -10.26
C GLN A 154 10.90 0.00 -11.22
N GLN A 155 9.62 0.12 -11.62
CA GLN A 155 9.16 1.25 -12.43
C GLN A 155 9.19 2.54 -11.62
N VAL A 156 8.72 2.53 -10.36
CA VAL A 156 8.84 3.69 -9.45
C VAL A 156 10.29 4.17 -9.36
N LEU A 157 11.25 3.26 -9.17
CA LEU A 157 12.68 3.59 -9.11
C LEU A 157 13.20 4.24 -10.40
N ILE A 158 12.77 3.74 -11.58
CA ILE A 158 13.09 4.38 -12.86
C ILE A 158 12.55 5.82 -12.88
N GLY A 159 11.32 6.03 -12.42
CA GLY A 159 10.70 7.35 -12.31
C GLY A 159 11.47 8.28 -11.37
N LEU A 160 11.89 7.80 -10.20
CA LEU A 160 12.71 8.55 -9.24
C LEU A 160 14.07 8.96 -9.85
N LEU A 161 14.78 8.00 -10.44
CA LEU A 161 16.11 8.22 -11.05
C LEU A 161 16.06 9.17 -12.25
N ARG A 162 15.01 9.10 -13.06
CA ARG A 162 14.78 10.00 -14.19
C ARG A 162 14.20 11.35 -13.76
N GLY A 163 13.75 11.47 -12.52
CA GLY A 163 13.13 12.67 -11.98
C GLY A 163 11.72 12.93 -12.52
N TYR A 164 10.99 11.86 -12.88
CA TYR A 164 9.60 11.92 -13.30
C TYR A 164 8.63 11.94 -12.11
N CYS A 165 9.00 11.34 -10.97
CA CYS A 165 8.18 11.30 -9.76
C CYS A 165 9.03 11.44 -8.49
N ASP A 166 8.33 11.54 -7.36
CA ASP A 166 8.89 11.47 -6.00
C ASP A 166 8.29 10.25 -5.25
N LEU A 167 8.76 9.93 -4.02
CA LEU A 167 8.12 8.85 -3.25
C LEU A 167 6.65 9.11 -2.93
N ASP A 168 6.16 10.36 -3.03
CA ASP A 168 4.76 10.70 -2.81
C ASP A 168 3.78 9.97 -3.70
N VAL A 169 4.26 9.43 -4.83
CA VAL A 169 3.45 8.52 -5.63
C VAL A 169 2.95 7.37 -4.76
N LEU A 170 3.74 6.84 -3.83
CA LEU A 170 3.34 5.78 -2.90
C LEU A 170 2.40 6.24 -1.77
N LEU A 171 2.05 7.53 -1.71
CA LEU A 171 1.08 8.09 -0.77
C LEU A 171 -0.31 8.25 -1.36
N ASP A 172 -0.46 8.12 -2.68
CA ASP A 172 -1.78 8.21 -3.29
C ASP A 172 -2.65 7.02 -2.85
N PRO A 173 -3.99 7.17 -2.64
CA PRO A 173 -4.83 6.06 -2.15
C PRO A 173 -4.80 4.82 -3.01
N PHE A 174 -4.45 4.96 -4.29
CA PHE A 174 -4.14 3.81 -5.12
C PHE A 174 -3.07 2.95 -4.47
N PHE A 175 -1.99 3.53 -3.99
CA PHE A 175 -0.90 2.80 -3.39
C PHE A 175 -1.15 2.62 -1.88
N LEU A 176 -0.73 1.48 -1.35
CA LEU A 176 -0.98 1.10 0.04
C LEU A 176 -0.45 2.14 1.03
N TYR A 177 -1.36 2.73 1.81
CA TYR A 177 -1.02 3.29 3.11
C TYR A 177 -0.63 2.16 4.08
N PHE A 178 0.49 2.31 4.77
CA PHE A 178 0.98 1.31 5.72
C PHE A 178 0.82 1.81 7.16
N PRO A 179 0.18 1.03 8.05
CA PRO A 179 0.21 1.33 9.47
C PRO A 179 1.66 1.25 9.98
N ARG A 180 2.01 2.16 10.89
CA ARG A 180 3.36 2.24 11.46
C ARG A 180 3.67 0.99 12.31
N PRO A 181 4.95 0.64 12.51
CA PRO A 181 5.32 -0.33 13.53
C PRO A 181 4.71 0.05 14.89
N GLY A 182 3.84 -0.81 15.44
CA GLY A 182 3.07 -0.55 16.67
C GLY A 182 1.59 -0.20 16.45
N GLU A 183 1.19 0.20 15.24
CA GLU A 183 -0.23 0.29 14.82
C GLU A 183 -0.75 -1.08 14.35
N ALA A 184 0.14 -2.03 14.08
CA ALA A 184 -0.20 -3.43 13.78
C ALA A 184 -0.57 -4.18 15.08
N GLY A 185 -1.84 -4.11 15.46
CA GLY A 185 -2.42 -4.86 16.58
C GLY A 185 -2.90 -6.26 16.17
N ALA A 186 -3.08 -7.14 17.18
CA ALA A 186 -3.95 -8.30 17.01
C ALA A 186 -5.37 -7.77 16.76
N TRP A 187 -6.06 -8.35 15.76
CA TRP A 187 -7.31 -7.82 15.25
C TRP A 187 -8.46 -8.82 15.49
N TYR A 188 -9.65 -8.32 15.78
CA TYR A 188 -10.92 -9.04 15.92
C TYR A 188 -12.05 -8.14 15.33
N PRO A 189 -12.54 -8.39 14.10
CA PRO A 189 -13.42 -7.50 13.38
C PRO A 189 -14.66 -7.16 14.18
N GLY A 190 -14.91 -5.86 14.33
CA GLY A 190 -16.03 -5.27 15.07
C GLY A 190 -15.98 -5.40 16.60
N ILE A 191 -15.44 -6.49 17.14
CA ILE A 191 -15.45 -6.77 18.59
C ILE A 191 -14.64 -5.74 19.40
N GLU A 192 -13.56 -5.19 18.82
CA GLU A 192 -12.64 -4.27 19.50
C GLU A 192 -13.24 -2.89 19.82
N TYR A 193 -14.37 -2.55 19.20
CA TYR A 193 -15.02 -1.24 19.35
C TYR A 193 -16.28 -1.30 20.21
N ASP A 194 -16.33 -2.26 21.14
CA ASP A 194 -17.51 -2.59 21.95
C ASP A 194 -18.76 -2.87 21.09
N ALA A 195 -18.56 -3.32 19.85
CA ALA A 195 -19.64 -3.65 18.91
C ALA A 195 -19.88 -5.17 18.84
N ASP A 196 -21.11 -5.54 18.53
CA ASP A 196 -21.57 -6.93 18.35
C ASP A 196 -22.10 -7.10 16.92
N PRO A 197 -21.22 -7.15 15.90
CA PRO A 197 -21.63 -7.21 14.51
C PRO A 197 -22.37 -8.52 14.21
N ALA A 198 -23.49 -8.44 13.49
CA ALA A 198 -24.30 -9.59 13.12
C ALA A 198 -23.60 -10.48 12.07
N ASP A 199 -22.76 -9.89 11.22
CA ASP A 199 -22.00 -10.59 10.19
C ASP A 199 -20.65 -9.94 9.88
N LEU A 200 -19.88 -10.57 8.99
CA LEU A 200 -18.58 -10.08 8.56
C LEU A 200 -18.65 -8.72 7.88
N LEU A 201 -19.70 -8.44 7.10
CA LEU A 201 -19.81 -7.19 6.35
C LEU A 201 -20.05 -6.01 7.29
N GLU A 202 -20.90 -6.19 8.30
CA GLU A 202 -21.08 -5.21 9.38
C GLU A 202 -19.77 -5.02 10.16
N ALA A 203 -19.09 -6.11 10.48
CA ALA A 203 -17.80 -6.05 11.18
C ALA A 203 -16.72 -5.32 10.37
N LEU A 204 -16.68 -5.51 9.05
CA LEU A 204 -15.82 -4.78 8.13
C LEU A 204 -16.20 -3.30 8.08
N THR A 205 -17.49 -2.97 7.96
CA THR A 205 -17.97 -1.57 7.94
C THR A 205 -17.56 -0.80 9.20
N ILE A 206 -17.72 -1.42 10.37
CA ILE A 206 -17.30 -0.83 11.65
C ILE A 206 -15.77 -0.64 11.67
N THR A 207 -15.03 -1.68 11.28
CA THR A 207 -13.57 -1.67 11.30
C THR A 207 -13.02 -0.63 10.33
N ASP A 208 -13.53 -0.55 9.10
CA ASP A 208 -13.10 0.41 8.09
C ASP A 208 -13.49 1.83 8.47
N GLY A 209 -14.60 2.02 9.18
CA GLY A 209 -14.96 3.33 9.75
C GLY A 209 -13.95 3.81 10.82
N ALA A 210 -13.47 2.91 11.67
CA ALA A 210 -12.53 3.22 12.74
C ALA A 210 -11.07 3.31 12.26
N ASP A 211 -10.65 2.35 11.42
CA ASP A 211 -9.33 2.22 10.82
C ASP A 211 -9.41 2.45 9.31
N ARG A 212 -9.77 3.66 8.89
CA ARG A 212 -10.02 4.06 7.48
C ARG A 212 -8.95 3.65 6.48
N TRP A 213 -7.71 3.49 6.92
CA TRP A 213 -6.62 3.03 6.07
C TRP A 213 -6.79 1.59 5.58
N ARG A 214 -7.56 0.73 6.26
CA ARG A 214 -7.76 -0.68 5.88
C ARG A 214 -8.54 -0.82 4.58
N ASN A 215 -9.52 0.05 4.38
CA ASN A 215 -10.22 0.24 3.10
C ASN A 215 -9.63 1.42 2.29
N HIS A 216 -8.37 1.79 2.52
CA HIS A 216 -7.66 2.79 1.72
C HIS A 216 -8.37 4.16 1.63
N TYR A 217 -9.11 4.53 2.67
CA TYR A 217 -9.96 5.73 2.71
C TYR A 217 -11.00 5.79 1.57
N ARG A 218 -11.36 4.66 0.95
CA ARG A 218 -12.30 4.61 -0.18
C ARG A 218 -13.66 5.22 0.15
N ASP A 219 -14.14 5.05 1.38
CA ASP A 219 -15.42 5.61 1.83
C ASP A 219 -15.35 7.10 2.20
N VAL A 220 -14.14 7.60 2.50
CA VAL A 220 -13.88 8.99 2.90
C VAL A 220 -12.59 9.53 2.25
N PRO A 221 -12.54 9.67 0.90
CA PRO A 221 -11.30 10.04 0.21
C PRO A 221 -10.77 11.41 0.64
N ASP A 222 -11.67 12.34 1.00
CA ASP A 222 -11.33 13.69 1.46
C ASP A 222 -10.55 13.70 2.80
N ASP A 223 -10.66 12.62 3.58
CA ASP A 223 -9.92 12.46 4.84
C ASP A 223 -8.55 11.78 4.65
N HIS A 224 -8.14 11.50 3.41
CA HIS A 224 -6.89 10.82 3.15
C HIS A 224 -5.67 11.66 3.63
N PRO A 225 -4.73 11.10 4.41
CA PRO A 225 -3.62 11.86 5.01
C PRO A 225 -2.75 12.61 4.01
N ALA A 226 -2.62 12.10 2.79
CA ALA A 226 -1.86 12.76 1.72
C ALA A 226 -2.42 14.14 1.33
N LEU A 227 -3.74 14.37 1.48
CA LEU A 227 -4.36 15.68 1.25
C LEU A 227 -3.95 16.72 2.30
N GLY A 228 -3.45 16.28 3.46
CA GLY A 228 -2.88 17.12 4.50
C GLY A 228 -1.45 17.60 4.23
N ILE A 229 -0.75 16.99 3.25
CA ILE A 229 0.65 17.29 2.96
C ILE A 229 0.73 18.53 2.06
N ALA A 230 1.25 19.63 2.61
CA ALA A 230 1.22 20.94 1.97
C ALA A 230 1.88 20.97 0.58
N ARG A 231 2.95 20.19 0.36
CA ARG A 231 3.66 20.13 -0.92
C ARG A 231 2.95 19.32 -2.01
N LEU A 232 1.87 18.61 -1.67
CA LEU A 232 1.03 17.84 -2.59
C LEU A 232 -0.24 18.58 -3.02
N ARG A 233 -0.43 19.81 -2.54
CA ARG A 233 -1.55 20.70 -2.89
C ARG A 233 -1.21 21.63 -4.05
#